data_AF-A0A953Q2C6-F1
#
_entry.id   AF-A0A953Q2C6-F1
#
_cell.length_a   1.000
_cell.length_b   1.000
_cell.length_c   1.000
_cell.angle_alpha   90.00
_cell.angle_beta   90.00
_cell.angle_gamma   90.00
#
_symmetry.space_group_name_H-M   'P 1'
#
loop_
_entity.id
_entity.type
_entity.pdbx_description
1 polymer ?
#
loop_
_entity_poly.entity_id
_entity_poly.type
_entity_poly.pdbx_seq_one_letter_code
_entity_poly.pdbx_strand_id
1 'polypeptide(L)'
;TRTALDLSKLDGALKALKDLAAALNAEISDGIEFVLEAQEDCCYFWYGDALQDIASFCEALTKSRVGGQVKDAALKAREKFRRGVNNLVFAIGSTNPFEYLNCGGLTVYLPYPRGETELDLPSYNTLAFAKDFPSWPEFLRAYNKTESAPPESSEASQSTPLKNGKPRK
;
A
#
# COMPACT_ATOMS: atom_id res chain seq x y z
N THR A 1 -3.66 -19.95 -8.85
CA THR A 1 -5.05 -19.43 -8.80
C THR A 1 -5.55 -19.11 -10.19
N ARG A 2 -6.85 -19.28 -10.45
CA ARG A 2 -7.55 -18.88 -11.68
C ARG A 2 -8.74 -18.02 -11.29
N THR A 3 -8.97 -16.93 -12.02
CA THR A 3 -10.01 -15.94 -11.72
C THR A 3 -10.85 -15.69 -12.96
N ALA A 4 -12.17 -15.58 -12.79
CA ALA A 4 -13.08 -15.18 -13.85
C ALA A 4 -13.64 -13.77 -13.55
N LEU A 5 -13.63 -12.92 -14.57
CA LEU A 5 -13.91 -11.48 -14.44
C LEU A 5 -15.16 -11.08 -15.22
N ASP A 6 -16.01 -10.25 -14.62
CA ASP A 6 -17.05 -9.50 -15.30
C ASP A 6 -16.50 -8.10 -15.67
N LEU A 7 -16.04 -7.97 -16.90
CA LEU A 7 -15.43 -6.74 -17.39
C LEU A 7 -16.41 -5.55 -17.43
N SER A 8 -17.73 -5.80 -17.39
CA SER A 8 -18.72 -4.72 -17.27
C SER A 8 -18.64 -3.98 -15.93
N LYS A 9 -17.96 -4.56 -14.93
CA LYS A 9 -17.74 -3.97 -13.61
C LYS A 9 -16.37 -3.31 -13.45
N LEU A 10 -15.52 -3.40 -14.48
CA LEU A 10 -14.11 -2.99 -14.40
C LEU A 10 -13.98 -1.50 -14.04
N ASP A 11 -14.72 -0.61 -14.71
CA ASP A 11 -14.66 0.84 -14.44
C ASP A 11 -15.01 1.19 -13.00
N GLY A 12 -16.03 0.52 -12.44
CA GLY A 12 -16.44 0.72 -11.05
C GLY A 12 -15.38 0.25 -10.04
N ALA A 13 -14.67 -0.83 -10.36
CA ALA A 13 -13.57 -1.34 -9.53
C ALA A 13 -12.33 -0.45 -9.64
N LEU A 14 -11.97 -0.01 -10.84
CA LEU A 14 -10.85 0.90 -11.09
C LEU A 14 -11.07 2.27 -10.43
N LYS A 15 -12.31 2.79 -10.45
CA LYS A 15 -12.66 3.99 -9.71
C LYS A 15 -12.43 3.82 -8.21
N ALA A 16 -12.84 2.70 -7.62
CA ALA A 16 -12.64 2.45 -6.20
C ALA A 16 -11.15 2.34 -5.84
N LEU A 17 -10.34 1.73 -6.72
CA LEU A 17 -8.89 1.66 -6.54
C LEU A 17 -8.23 3.04 -6.66
N LYS A 18 -8.72 3.89 -7.58
CA LYS A 18 -8.28 5.29 -7.69
C LYS A 18 -8.60 6.10 -6.43
N ASP A 19 -9.82 5.95 -5.90
CA ASP A 19 -10.24 6.63 -4.67
C ASP A 19 -9.37 6.16 -3.48
N LEU A 20 -9.03 4.88 -3.41
CA LEU A 20 -8.08 4.33 -2.43
C LEU A 20 -6.67 4.93 -2.59
N ALA A 21 -6.14 4.98 -3.82
CA ALA A 21 -4.82 5.56 -4.08
C ALA A 21 -4.73 7.02 -3.62
N ALA A 22 -5.78 7.80 -3.88
CA ALA A 22 -5.86 9.20 -3.46
C ALA A 22 -5.89 9.33 -1.92
N ALA A 23 -6.65 8.48 -1.24
CA ALA A 23 -6.69 8.46 0.23
C ALA A 23 -5.33 8.06 0.83
N LEU A 24 -4.70 7.02 0.30
CA LEU A 24 -3.36 6.59 0.73
C LEU A 24 -2.33 7.71 0.53
N ASN A 25 -2.34 8.35 -0.63
CA ASN A 25 -1.41 9.44 -0.93
C ASN A 25 -1.62 10.68 -0.03
N ALA A 26 -2.83 10.89 0.50
CA ALA A 26 -3.11 11.97 1.44
C ALA A 26 -2.57 11.69 2.87
N GLU A 27 -2.39 10.42 3.25
CA GLU A 27 -1.90 10.03 4.58
C GLU A 27 -0.44 9.57 4.58
N ILE A 28 0.16 9.31 3.41
CA ILE A 28 1.53 8.79 3.27
C ILE A 28 2.62 9.70 3.85
N SER A 29 2.34 11.00 4.02
CA SER A 29 3.26 11.97 4.64
C SER A 29 3.44 11.74 6.14
N ASP A 30 2.46 11.10 6.77
CA ASP A 30 2.44 10.89 8.21
C ASP A 30 3.14 9.57 8.60
N GLY A 31 3.47 8.75 7.61
CA GLY A 31 4.12 7.46 7.78
C GLY A 31 3.71 6.47 6.68
N ILE A 32 4.45 5.37 6.59
CA ILE A 32 4.15 4.25 5.66
C ILE A 32 3.92 2.93 6.39
N GLU A 33 4.06 2.93 7.70
CA GLU A 33 3.97 1.76 8.57
C GLU A 33 2.61 1.07 8.40
N PHE A 34 1.52 1.82 8.26
CA PHE A 34 0.20 1.24 8.04
C PHE A 34 0.06 0.54 6.67
N VAL A 35 0.81 0.98 5.66
CA VAL A 35 0.87 0.31 4.33
C VAL A 35 1.66 -0.98 4.47
N LEU A 36 2.81 -0.92 5.13
CA LEU A 36 3.68 -2.07 5.38
C LEU A 36 2.98 -3.15 6.21
N GLU A 37 2.37 -2.78 7.34
CA GLU A 37 1.53 -3.66 8.16
C GLU A 37 0.44 -4.33 7.30
N ALA A 38 -0.24 -3.55 6.44
CA ALA A 38 -1.26 -4.08 5.57
C ALA A 38 -0.72 -5.01 4.46
N GLN A 39 0.51 -4.81 4.00
CA GLN A 39 1.17 -5.70 3.05
C GLN A 39 1.56 -7.03 3.69
N GLU A 40 2.06 -7.02 4.93
CA GLU A 40 2.41 -8.22 5.69
C GLU A 40 1.19 -9.10 5.99
N ASP A 41 0.04 -8.49 6.26
CA ASP A 41 -1.20 -9.18 6.61
C ASP A 41 -2.03 -9.65 5.40
N CYS A 42 -1.61 -9.29 4.17
CA CYS A 42 -2.37 -9.58 2.97
C CYS A 42 -1.79 -10.72 2.12
N CYS A 43 -2.59 -11.23 1.19
CA CYS A 43 -2.17 -12.28 0.28
C CYS A 43 -1.33 -11.68 -0.84
N TYR A 44 -0.14 -12.23 -1.10
CA TYR A 44 0.76 -11.76 -2.15
C TYR A 44 1.11 -12.87 -3.14
N PHE A 45 1.61 -12.48 -4.30
CA PHE A 45 1.99 -13.39 -5.38
C PHE A 45 3.33 -12.97 -6.01
N TRP A 46 4.17 -13.96 -6.35
CA TRP A 46 5.36 -13.83 -7.22
C TRP A 46 6.57 -13.05 -6.63
N TYR A 47 7.75 -13.26 -7.23
CA TYR A 47 9.09 -12.70 -6.92
C TYR A 47 9.09 -11.32 -6.23
N GLY A 48 9.53 -11.32 -4.97
CA GLY A 48 9.85 -10.10 -4.21
C GLY A 48 8.64 -9.37 -3.64
N ASP A 49 7.52 -10.06 -3.44
CA ASP A 49 6.33 -9.59 -2.73
C ASP A 49 5.76 -8.29 -3.32
N ALA A 50 5.94 -8.11 -4.63
CA ALA A 50 5.56 -6.89 -5.33
C ALA A 50 4.13 -6.90 -5.90
N LEU A 51 3.45 -8.05 -5.88
CA LEU A 51 2.05 -8.15 -6.29
C LEU A 51 1.19 -8.52 -5.09
N GLN A 52 0.37 -7.58 -4.65
CA GLN A 52 -0.50 -7.70 -3.48
C GLN A 52 -1.94 -7.93 -3.94
N ASP A 53 -2.64 -8.91 -3.38
CA ASP A 53 -4.05 -9.15 -3.68
C ASP A 53 -4.90 -8.00 -3.16
N ILE A 54 -5.61 -7.35 -4.06
CA ILE A 54 -6.28 -6.07 -3.80
C ILE A 54 -7.32 -6.20 -2.69
N ALA A 55 -8.12 -7.27 -2.71
CA ALA A 55 -9.19 -7.44 -1.73
C ALA A 55 -8.63 -7.69 -0.32
N SER A 56 -7.61 -8.54 -0.22
CA SER A 56 -6.96 -8.84 1.05
C SER A 56 -6.15 -7.66 1.59
N PHE A 57 -5.48 -6.90 0.74
CA PHE A 57 -4.76 -5.68 1.14
C PHE A 57 -5.73 -4.62 1.67
N CYS A 58 -6.86 -4.43 0.98
CA CYS A 58 -7.92 -3.54 1.47
C CYS A 58 -8.49 -4.02 2.81
N GLU A 59 -8.73 -5.32 2.99
CA GLU A 59 -9.14 -5.88 4.28
C GLU A 59 -8.11 -5.56 5.39
N ALA A 60 -6.81 -5.72 5.12
CA ALA A 60 -5.76 -5.43 6.08
C ALA A 60 -5.71 -3.93 6.45
N LEU A 61 -5.84 -3.03 5.48
CA LEU A 61 -5.95 -1.57 5.72
C LEU A 61 -7.12 -1.20 6.64
N THR A 62 -8.24 -1.91 6.57
CA THR A 62 -9.38 -1.62 7.47
C THR A 62 -9.11 -1.97 8.93
N LYS A 63 -8.16 -2.88 9.17
CA LYS A 63 -7.74 -3.35 10.49
C LYS A 63 -6.52 -2.61 11.02
N SER A 64 -5.73 -1.97 10.15
CA SER A 64 -4.53 -1.22 10.54
C SER A 64 -4.87 0.09 11.26
N ARG A 65 -3.82 0.76 11.76
CA ARG A 65 -3.91 2.05 12.47
C ARG A 65 -3.92 3.26 11.52
N VAL A 66 -4.56 3.12 10.37
CA VAL A 66 -4.70 4.19 9.37
C VAL A 66 -5.92 5.09 9.63
N GLY A 67 -5.94 6.28 9.03
CA GLY A 67 -7.03 7.24 9.15
C GLY A 67 -8.35 6.77 8.54
N GLY A 68 -9.44 7.40 9.00
CA GLY A 68 -10.81 7.00 8.62
C GLY A 68 -11.07 7.09 7.12
N GLN A 69 -10.44 8.03 6.41
CA GLN A 69 -10.61 8.19 4.97
C GLN A 69 -10.02 7.02 4.19
N VAL A 70 -8.82 6.55 4.56
CA VAL A 70 -8.23 5.34 3.96
C VAL A 70 -9.09 4.12 4.28
N LYS A 71 -9.57 3.96 5.52
CA LYS A 71 -10.45 2.82 5.88
C LYS A 71 -11.73 2.79 5.05
N ASP A 72 -12.39 3.93 4.87
CA ASP A 72 -13.61 4.03 4.05
C ASP A 72 -13.33 3.72 2.58
N ALA A 73 -12.21 4.22 2.04
CA ALA A 73 -11.80 3.93 0.67
C ALA A 73 -11.43 2.46 0.48
N ALA A 74 -10.72 1.86 1.45
CA ALA A 74 -10.37 0.45 1.46
C ALA A 74 -11.60 -0.44 1.53
N LEU A 75 -12.61 -0.12 2.37
CA LEU A 75 -13.88 -0.85 2.39
C LEU A 75 -14.59 -0.81 1.03
N LYS A 76 -14.65 0.36 0.38
CA LYS A 76 -15.27 0.50 -0.94
C LYS A 76 -14.53 -0.30 -2.00
N ALA A 77 -13.20 -0.24 -2.01
CA ALA A 77 -12.37 -1.03 -2.93
C ALA A 77 -12.55 -2.53 -2.68
N ARG A 78 -12.44 -2.98 -1.43
CA ARG A 78 -12.67 -4.37 -1.04
C ARG A 78 -14.00 -4.90 -1.56
N GLU A 79 -15.11 -4.18 -1.41
CA GLU A 79 -16.40 -4.66 -1.90
C GLU A 79 -16.46 -4.82 -3.43
N LYS A 80 -15.67 -4.05 -4.20
CA LYS A 80 -15.58 -4.20 -5.66
C LYS A 80 -14.71 -5.38 -6.09
N PHE A 81 -13.65 -5.66 -5.35
CA PHE A 81 -12.67 -6.71 -5.66
C PHE A 81 -12.97 -8.06 -4.96
N ARG A 82 -13.85 -8.08 -3.96
CA ARG A 82 -14.30 -9.32 -3.31
C ARG A 82 -15.06 -10.18 -4.32
N ARG A 83 -14.83 -11.50 -4.27
CA ARG A 83 -15.57 -12.47 -5.08
C ARG A 83 -17.08 -12.36 -4.84
N GLY A 84 -17.86 -12.22 -5.91
CA GLY A 84 -19.33 -12.22 -5.85
C GLY A 84 -19.98 -12.06 -7.22
N VAL A 85 -21.20 -12.56 -7.38
CA VAL A 85 -21.94 -12.57 -8.68
C VAL A 85 -22.21 -11.18 -9.26
N ASN A 86 -22.11 -10.12 -8.46
CA ASN A 86 -22.33 -8.73 -8.87
C ASN A 86 -21.04 -7.89 -8.89
N ASN A 87 -19.89 -8.53 -8.67
CA ASN A 87 -18.59 -7.87 -8.55
C ASN A 87 -17.71 -8.14 -9.78
N LEU A 88 -16.58 -7.44 -9.87
CA LEU A 88 -15.61 -7.65 -10.94
C LEU A 88 -15.12 -9.09 -10.97
N VAL A 89 -14.84 -9.66 -9.80
CA VAL A 89 -14.44 -11.06 -9.67
C VAL A 89 -15.68 -11.89 -9.32
N PHE A 90 -16.19 -12.68 -10.26
CA PHE A 90 -17.38 -13.51 -10.00
C PHE A 90 -17.03 -14.95 -9.62
N ALA A 91 -15.85 -15.46 -9.99
CA ALA A 91 -15.38 -16.78 -9.59
C ALA A 91 -13.85 -16.82 -9.41
N ILE A 92 -13.40 -17.63 -8.44
CA ILE A 92 -11.99 -17.91 -8.17
C ILE A 92 -11.85 -19.41 -7.91
N GLY A 93 -10.84 -20.03 -8.52
CA GLY A 93 -10.41 -21.40 -8.23
C GLY A 93 -8.92 -21.47 -7.91
N SER A 94 -8.53 -22.29 -6.94
CA SER A 94 -7.13 -22.55 -6.63
C SER A 94 -6.91 -24.04 -6.39
N THR A 95 -5.72 -24.53 -6.75
CA THR A 95 -5.26 -25.89 -6.45
C THR A 95 -4.90 -26.06 -4.98
N ASN A 96 -4.61 -24.97 -4.26
CA ASN A 96 -4.38 -24.96 -2.83
C ASN A 96 -5.38 -24.00 -2.13
N PRO A 97 -6.61 -24.45 -1.83
CA PRO A 97 -7.65 -23.54 -1.33
C PRO A 97 -7.33 -22.94 0.05
N PHE A 98 -6.54 -23.62 0.89
CA PHE A 98 -6.25 -23.17 2.25
C PHE A 98 -5.28 -21.98 2.29
N GLU A 99 -4.32 -21.93 1.37
CA GLU A 99 -3.33 -20.85 1.27
C GLU A 99 -3.94 -19.55 0.70
N TYR A 100 -5.06 -19.67 -0.03
CA TYR A 100 -5.70 -18.56 -0.74
C TYR A 100 -7.16 -18.33 -0.30
N LEU A 101 -7.52 -18.74 0.94
CA LEU A 101 -8.87 -18.59 1.51
C LEU A 101 -9.40 -17.15 1.43
N ASN A 102 -8.50 -16.17 1.60
CA ASN A 102 -8.82 -14.74 1.62
C ASN A 102 -8.44 -14.00 0.32
N CYS A 103 -8.00 -14.71 -0.72
CA CYS A 103 -7.60 -14.11 -1.99
C CYS A 103 -8.82 -13.63 -2.78
N GLY A 104 -8.80 -12.37 -3.22
CA GLY A 104 -9.77 -11.76 -4.13
C GLY A 104 -9.53 -12.06 -5.60
N GLY A 105 -8.39 -12.64 -5.97
CA GLY A 105 -8.12 -13.15 -7.31
C GLY A 105 -7.61 -12.11 -8.32
N LEU A 106 -7.37 -10.89 -7.86
CA LEU A 106 -6.74 -9.81 -8.62
C LEU A 106 -5.68 -9.15 -7.75
N THR A 107 -4.51 -8.93 -8.34
CA THR A 107 -3.37 -8.29 -7.68
C THR A 107 -3.12 -6.89 -8.23
N VAL A 108 -2.46 -6.07 -7.43
CA VAL A 108 -1.92 -4.78 -7.83
C VAL A 108 -0.42 -4.75 -7.56
N TYR A 109 0.32 -4.01 -8.39
CA TYR A 109 1.73 -3.76 -8.16
C TYR A 109 1.91 -2.82 -6.97
N LEU A 110 2.53 -3.33 -5.91
CA LEU A 110 2.87 -2.66 -4.68
C LEU A 110 4.15 -3.32 -4.10
N PRO A 111 5.34 -2.98 -4.64
CA PRO A 111 6.61 -3.48 -4.12
C PRO A 111 6.89 -2.91 -2.73
N TYR A 112 7.58 -3.68 -1.88
CA TYR A 112 8.22 -3.14 -0.69
C TYR A 112 9.11 -1.94 -1.10
N PRO A 113 9.14 -0.84 -0.34
CA PRO A 113 9.91 0.34 -0.71
C PRO A 113 11.40 -0.01 -0.73
N ARG A 114 12.14 0.53 -1.70
CA ARG A 114 13.59 0.27 -1.85
C ARG A 114 14.38 1.54 -2.16
N GLY A 115 13.80 2.70 -1.84
CA GLY A 115 14.28 4.00 -2.28
C GLY A 115 14.09 4.26 -3.79
N GLU A 116 14.39 5.49 -4.22
CA GLU A 116 14.07 6.00 -5.57
C GLU A 116 14.76 5.23 -6.73
N THR A 117 15.82 4.47 -6.45
CA THR A 117 16.73 3.90 -7.47
C THR A 117 16.36 2.53 -8.02
N GLU A 118 15.44 1.78 -7.39
CA GLU A 118 15.19 0.37 -7.78
C GLU A 118 13.82 0.08 -8.39
N LEU A 119 12.88 1.02 -8.39
CA LEU A 119 11.61 0.77 -9.08
C LEU A 119 11.77 0.99 -10.58
N ASP A 120 11.43 -0.04 -11.35
CA ASP A 120 11.11 0.09 -12.78
C ASP A 120 9.73 0.77 -12.99
N LEU A 121 9.49 1.86 -12.24
CA LEU A 121 8.39 2.81 -12.49
C LEU A 121 8.37 3.28 -13.94
N PRO A 122 9.51 3.50 -14.64
CA PRO A 122 9.48 3.84 -16.06
C PRO A 122 8.70 2.82 -16.88
N SER A 123 8.97 1.52 -16.74
CA SER A 123 8.21 0.48 -17.45
C SER A 123 6.76 0.38 -16.96
N TYR A 124 6.50 0.47 -15.65
CA TYR A 124 5.14 0.43 -15.10
C TYR A 124 4.26 1.58 -15.61
N ASN A 125 4.83 2.79 -15.73
CA ASN A 125 4.12 3.98 -16.23
C ASN A 125 3.76 3.87 -17.72
N THR A 126 4.30 2.90 -18.46
CA THR A 126 3.90 2.65 -19.84
C THR A 126 2.59 1.88 -19.97
N LEU A 127 2.14 1.21 -18.90
CA LEU A 127 0.91 0.42 -18.88
C LEU A 127 -0.33 1.31 -19.03
N ALA A 128 -1.36 0.82 -19.72
CA ALA A 128 -2.65 1.51 -19.86
C ALA A 128 -3.26 1.85 -18.49
N PHE A 129 -3.21 0.90 -17.55
CA PHE A 129 -3.64 1.12 -16.17
C PHE A 129 -2.97 2.34 -15.51
N ALA A 130 -1.64 2.46 -15.63
CA ALA A 130 -0.91 3.57 -15.03
C ALA A 130 -1.20 4.92 -15.71
N LYS A 131 -1.46 4.91 -17.02
CA LYS A 131 -1.81 6.10 -17.80
C LYS A 131 -3.22 6.61 -17.50
N ASP A 132 -4.18 5.70 -17.44
CA ASP A 132 -5.60 6.02 -17.25
C ASP A 132 -5.91 6.29 -15.76
N PHE A 133 -5.11 5.74 -14.84
CA PHE A 133 -5.26 5.87 -13.39
C PHE A 133 -3.96 6.34 -12.72
N PRO A 134 -3.55 7.61 -12.93
CA PRO A 134 -2.25 8.13 -12.48
C PRO A 134 -2.10 8.21 -10.95
N SER A 135 -3.21 8.20 -10.21
CA SER A 135 -3.19 8.25 -8.74
C SER A 135 -2.47 7.06 -8.10
N TRP A 136 -2.48 5.88 -8.74
CA TRP A 136 -1.74 4.72 -8.23
C TRP A 136 -0.21 4.90 -8.40
N PRO A 137 0.31 5.23 -9.59
CA PRO A 137 1.70 5.65 -9.75
C PRO A 137 2.13 6.83 -8.85
N GLU A 138 1.27 7.81 -8.62
CA GLU A 138 1.54 8.92 -7.70
C GLU A 138 1.74 8.44 -6.27
N PHE A 139 0.82 7.61 -5.77
CA PHE A 139 0.96 6.94 -4.48
C PHE A 139 2.24 6.11 -4.41
N LEU A 140 2.54 5.27 -5.41
CA LEU A 140 3.77 4.47 -5.43
C LEU A 140 5.03 5.33 -5.36
N ARG A 141 5.05 6.49 -6.03
CA ARG A 141 6.17 7.44 -5.93
C ARG A 141 6.30 8.02 -4.53
N ALA A 142 5.21 8.42 -3.90
CA ALA A 142 5.25 8.96 -2.54
C ALA A 142 5.68 7.89 -1.54
N TYR A 143 5.10 6.70 -1.64
CA TYR A 143 5.42 5.54 -0.81
C TYR A 143 6.91 5.18 -0.81
N ASN A 144 7.57 5.20 -1.98
CA ASN A 144 8.99 4.90 -2.10
C ASN A 144 9.92 6.03 -1.59
N LYS A 145 9.42 7.27 -1.53
CA LYS A 145 10.21 8.41 -1.04
C LYS A 145 10.32 8.42 0.48
N THR A 146 9.27 7.99 1.18
CA THR A 146 9.19 8.10 2.64
C THR A 146 10.24 7.24 3.37
N GLU A 147 10.67 6.11 2.79
CA GLU A 147 11.77 5.31 3.37
C GLU A 147 13.16 5.94 3.17
N SER A 148 13.31 6.85 2.20
CA SER A 148 14.58 7.51 1.90
C SER A 148 14.87 8.73 2.78
N ALA A 149 13.94 9.14 3.65
CA ALA A 149 14.18 10.22 4.60
C ALA A 149 15.00 9.66 5.79
N PRO A 150 16.26 10.10 6.00
CA PRO A 150 16.96 9.75 7.23
C PRO A 150 16.16 10.28 8.42
N PRO A 151 16.12 9.57 9.56
CA PRO A 151 15.51 10.11 10.77
C PRO A 151 16.20 11.45 11.07
N GLU A 152 15.45 12.54 11.11
CA GLU A 152 15.98 13.84 11.51
C GLU A 152 16.71 13.64 12.84
N SER A 153 18.03 13.77 12.79
CA SER A 153 18.86 13.78 13.97
C SER A 153 18.41 14.94 14.83
N SER A 154 17.69 14.63 15.91
CA SER A 154 17.45 15.51 17.03
C SER A 154 18.78 16.07 17.53
N GLU A 155 19.17 17.24 17.02
CA GLU A 155 20.16 18.10 17.64
C GLU A 155 19.55 18.70 18.92
N ALA A 156 19.46 17.89 19.96
CA ALA A 156 19.37 18.41 21.32
C ALA A 156 20.77 18.85 21.77
N SER A 157 21.16 20.04 21.33
CA SER A 157 22.22 20.84 21.95
C SER A 157 21.96 20.95 23.45
N GLN A 158 22.79 20.31 24.27
CA GLN A 158 23.04 20.76 25.65
C GLN A 158 24.55 20.87 25.87
N SER A 159 25.08 22.02 25.49
CA SER A 159 26.37 22.50 25.98
C SER A 159 26.23 22.88 27.46
N THR A 160 26.72 22.01 28.35
CA THR A 160 26.88 22.36 29.76
C THR A 160 28.18 23.16 29.95
N PRO A 161 28.17 24.40 30.48
CA PRO A 161 29.41 25.07 30.83
C PRO A 161 29.95 24.53 32.16
N LEU A 162 31.16 23.98 32.14
CA LEU A 162 31.94 23.68 33.35
C LEU A 162 32.29 24.99 34.07
N LYS A 163 31.67 25.23 35.23
CA LYS A 163 32.08 26.30 36.15
C LYS A 163 33.27 25.84 37.01
N ASN A 164 34.33 26.63 36.95
CA ASN A 164 35.53 26.56 37.76
C ASN A 164 35.25 26.73 39.27
N GLY A 165 35.94 25.90 40.09
CA GLY A 165 36.73 26.35 41.24
C GLY A 165 36.06 26.58 42.60
N LYS A 166 36.45 25.75 43.59
CA LYS A 166 36.98 26.22 44.89
C LYS A 166 37.67 25.09 45.66
N PRO A 167 38.85 25.34 46.28
CA PRO A 167 39.54 24.36 47.11
C PRO A 167 38.94 24.32 48.51
N ARG A 168 38.92 23.13 49.13
CA ARG A 168 38.69 23.00 50.58
C ARG A 168 40.02 22.97 51.32
N LYS A 169 40.00 23.67 52.44
CA LYS A 169 41.07 23.93 53.41
C LYS A 169 41.64 22.67 54.02
#